data_AF-A0A1X0M4M1-F1
#
_entry.id   AF-A0A1X0M4M1-F1
#
_cell.length_a   1.000
_cell.length_b   1.000
_cell.length_c   1.000
_cell.angle_alpha   90.00
_cell.angle_beta   90.00
_cell.angle_gamma   90.00
#
_symmetry.space_group_name_H-M   'P 1'
#
loop_
_entity.id
_entity.type
_entity.pdbx_description
1 polymer ?
#
loop_
_entity_poly.entity_id
_entity_poly.type
_entity_poly.pdbx_seq_one_letter_code
_entity_poly.pdbx_strand_id
1 'polypeptide(L)'
;MRKTLTGIAIAALATSGLVMTAGTASADATHPSAATVNSSNVRITKSIVGDGEVAPGGKVTVRTVISTTGHPERYVDQFVDRYPATFKYIQGTATVNAWHLIGGQKTESVTPSVDTAARTVNVPSTGWLISPTGSKTVTIEAQYLVADDAPIGSYQEMSSSIGISTFNTEQNISGVYAKIRAKNPGEAAASGSADLGFGSSDGEGGTGSAGSSILDNPAGFISDIISGVLANGS
;
A
#
# COMPACT_ATOMS: atom_id res chain seq x y z
N MET A 1 11.19 49.51 17.08
CA MET A 1 10.44 49.03 15.89
C MET A 1 11.39 48.88 14.71
N ARG A 2 11.58 47.66 14.20
CA ARG A 2 11.73 47.32 12.77
C ARG A 2 11.91 45.80 12.68
N LYS A 3 10.89 45.17 12.11
CA LYS A 3 10.74 43.72 11.92
C LYS A 3 11.59 43.30 10.71
N THR A 4 12.47 42.32 10.86
CA THR A 4 13.06 41.59 9.74
C THR A 4 12.18 40.38 9.46
N LEU A 5 11.42 40.47 8.36
CA LEU A 5 10.65 39.36 7.79
C LEU A 5 11.60 38.55 6.90
N THR A 6 11.94 37.34 7.32
CA THR A 6 12.65 36.37 6.47
C THR A 6 11.59 35.64 5.64
N GLY A 7 11.44 36.05 4.37
CA GLY A 7 10.59 35.35 3.41
C GLY A 7 11.28 34.09 2.90
N ILE A 8 10.72 32.92 3.22
CA ILE A 8 11.08 31.67 2.56
C ILE A 8 10.24 31.57 1.30
N ALA A 9 10.88 31.71 0.14
CA ALA A 9 10.27 31.45 -1.15
C ALA A 9 10.10 29.94 -1.33
N ILE A 10 8.85 29.45 -1.25
CA ILE A 10 8.50 28.09 -1.65
C ILE A 10 8.30 28.10 -3.17
N ALA A 11 9.25 27.53 -3.91
CA ALA A 11 9.05 27.24 -5.32
C ALA A 11 8.08 26.05 -5.43
N ALA A 12 6.79 26.35 -5.55
CA ALA A 12 5.77 25.37 -5.90
C ALA A 12 5.91 25.01 -7.38
N LEU A 13 6.57 23.89 -7.67
CA LEU A 13 6.47 23.21 -8.96
C LEU A 13 5.11 22.50 -9.04
N ALA A 14 4.07 23.27 -9.33
CA ALA A 14 2.79 22.76 -9.77
C ALA A 14 2.93 22.32 -11.25
N THR A 15 3.04 21.02 -11.48
CA THR A 15 2.68 20.43 -12.77
C THR A 15 1.43 19.60 -12.57
N SER A 16 0.39 20.05 -13.26
CA SER A 16 -1.02 19.73 -13.11
C SER A 16 -1.35 18.27 -13.41
N GLY A 17 -2.33 17.71 -12.69
CA GLY A 17 -3.11 16.59 -13.23
C GLY A 17 -3.64 15.55 -12.24
N LEU A 18 -4.20 15.93 -11.09
CA LEU A 18 -5.23 15.14 -10.39
C LEU A 18 -5.92 16.04 -9.34
N VAL A 19 -7.18 16.40 -9.60
CA VAL A 19 -8.06 16.99 -8.59
C VAL A 19 -8.53 15.84 -7.70
N MET A 20 -8.03 15.78 -6.47
CA MET A 20 -8.56 14.97 -5.38
C MET A 20 -8.95 15.92 -4.26
N THR A 21 -10.25 16.03 -4.01
CA THR A 21 -10.85 16.86 -2.96
C THR A 21 -10.69 16.23 -1.57
N ALA A 22 -10.46 17.11 -0.59
CA ALA A 22 -10.56 16.97 0.87
C ALA A 22 -9.50 16.12 1.60
N GLY A 23 -8.68 16.82 2.39
CA GLY A 23 -7.70 16.27 3.33
C GLY A 23 -6.27 16.55 2.87
N THR A 24 -5.72 17.73 3.20
CA THR A 24 -4.27 17.95 3.09
C THR A 24 -3.59 17.11 4.17
N ALA A 25 -3.31 15.84 3.86
CA ALA A 25 -2.33 15.08 4.61
C ALA A 25 -1.04 15.90 4.64
N SER A 26 -0.50 16.16 5.84
CA SER A 26 0.81 16.80 5.97
C SER A 26 1.82 15.89 5.27
N ALA A 27 2.24 16.26 4.06
CA ALA A 27 3.22 15.49 3.33
C ALA A 27 4.52 15.46 4.14
N ASP A 28 4.90 14.27 4.62
CA ASP A 28 6.20 14.06 5.23
C ASP A 28 7.27 14.19 4.14
N ALA A 29 7.87 15.38 4.06
CA ALA A 29 8.91 15.66 3.07
C ALA A 29 10.16 14.79 3.25
N THR A 30 10.37 14.19 4.42
CA THR A 30 11.49 13.27 4.68
C THR A 30 11.20 11.84 4.25
N HIS A 31 9.92 11.45 4.19
CA HIS A 31 9.48 10.12 3.77
C HIS A 31 8.34 10.20 2.75
N PRO A 32 8.62 10.66 1.52
CA PRO A 32 7.58 10.84 0.53
C PRO A 32 7.01 9.50 0.07
N SER A 33 5.70 9.47 -0.19
CA SER A 33 5.01 8.30 -0.77
C SER A 33 5.20 8.18 -2.29
N ALA A 34 5.93 9.11 -2.91
CA ALA A 34 6.27 9.09 -4.32
C ALA A 34 7.64 9.73 -4.59
N ALA A 35 8.37 9.18 -5.56
CA ALA A 35 9.63 9.72 -6.03
C ALA A 35 9.68 9.68 -7.57
N THR A 36 10.49 10.54 -8.16
CA THR A 36 10.77 10.54 -9.59
C THR A 36 12.26 10.71 -9.85
N VAL A 37 12.81 9.84 -10.69
CA VAL A 37 14.18 9.95 -11.19
C VAL A 37 14.16 10.14 -12.69
N ASN A 38 15.10 10.93 -13.20
CA ASN A 38 15.32 11.10 -14.63
C ASN A 38 16.74 10.66 -14.95
N SER A 39 16.90 9.86 -16.00
CA SER A 39 18.19 9.40 -16.49
C SER A 39 18.19 9.45 -18.00
N SER A 40 19.08 10.28 -18.57
CA SER A 40 19.05 10.63 -19.99
C SER A 40 17.63 11.05 -20.41
N ASN A 41 17.01 10.36 -21.37
CA ASN A 41 15.66 10.62 -21.84
C ASN A 41 14.59 9.74 -21.18
N VAL A 42 14.89 9.02 -20.09
CA VAL A 42 13.95 8.16 -19.37
C VAL A 42 13.54 8.82 -18.06
N ARG A 43 12.25 8.77 -17.75
CA ARG A 43 11.65 9.21 -16.48
C ARG A 43 10.95 8.03 -15.82
N ILE A 44 11.32 7.77 -14.58
CA ILE A 44 10.74 6.71 -13.75
C ILE A 44 10.11 7.38 -12.53
N THR A 45 8.83 7.12 -12.31
CA THR A 45 8.08 7.58 -11.15
C THR A 45 7.57 6.37 -10.40
N LYS A 46 7.87 6.28 -9.11
CA LYS A 46 7.36 5.23 -8.22
C LYS A 46 6.52 5.87 -7.14
N SER A 47 5.40 5.25 -6.79
CA SER A 47 4.52 5.73 -5.71
C SER A 47 3.78 4.60 -5.01
N ILE A 48 3.44 4.84 -3.75
CA ILE A 48 2.36 4.13 -3.06
C ILE A 48 1.04 4.76 -3.51
N VAL A 49 0.09 3.96 -4.00
CA VAL A 49 -1.23 4.46 -4.41
C VAL A 49 -2.05 4.76 -3.17
N GLY A 50 -2.57 5.98 -3.06
CA GLY A 50 -3.32 6.46 -1.89
C GLY A 50 -2.55 7.55 -1.14
N ASP A 51 -2.78 7.63 0.16
CA ASP A 51 -2.13 8.59 1.07
C ASP A 51 -0.73 8.14 1.54
N GLY A 52 -0.34 6.90 1.23
CA GLY A 52 0.93 6.32 1.65
C GLY A 52 0.93 5.77 3.07
N GLU A 53 -0.23 5.68 3.73
CA GLU A 53 -0.37 5.08 5.06
C GLU A 53 -1.12 3.75 5.02
N VAL A 54 -0.66 2.77 5.80
CA VAL A 54 -1.27 1.45 5.88
C VAL A 54 -1.20 0.91 7.30
N ALA A 55 -2.25 0.24 7.77
CA ALA A 55 -2.24 -0.42 9.06
C ALA A 55 -1.64 -1.84 8.96
N PRO A 56 -1.16 -2.43 10.08
CA PRO A 56 -0.79 -3.85 10.12
C PRO A 56 -1.92 -4.75 9.62
N GLY A 57 -1.59 -5.77 8.82
CA GLY A 57 -2.57 -6.63 8.12
C GLY A 57 -3.24 -5.98 6.90
N GLY A 58 -2.98 -4.69 6.65
CA GLY A 58 -3.46 -3.95 5.49
C GLY A 58 -2.68 -4.25 4.22
N LYS A 59 -3.19 -3.77 3.08
CA LYS A 59 -2.57 -3.95 1.76
C LYS A 59 -2.17 -2.60 1.19
N VAL A 60 -1.01 -2.53 0.55
CA VAL A 60 -0.60 -1.36 -0.26
C VAL A 60 -0.52 -1.76 -1.72
N THR A 61 -0.93 -0.85 -2.60
CA THR A 61 -0.64 -0.94 -4.04
C THR A 61 0.55 -0.05 -4.35
N VAL A 62 1.57 -0.62 -4.96
CA VAL A 62 2.74 0.12 -5.42
C VAL A 62 2.69 0.23 -6.92
N ARG A 63 2.84 1.45 -7.43
CA ARG A 63 2.81 1.78 -8.86
C ARG A 63 4.18 2.30 -9.28
N THR A 64 4.70 1.81 -10.39
CA THR A 64 5.87 2.38 -11.07
C THR A 64 5.52 2.71 -12.51
N VAL A 65 5.66 3.97 -12.90
CA VAL A 65 5.44 4.48 -14.25
C VAL A 65 6.77 4.81 -14.88
N ILE A 66 7.02 4.24 -16.06
CA ILE A 66 8.23 4.42 -16.84
C ILE A 66 7.83 5.08 -18.16
N SER A 67 8.51 6.16 -18.51
CA SER A 67 8.22 6.96 -19.69
C SER A 67 9.49 7.55 -20.26
N THR A 68 9.41 8.13 -21.45
CA THR A 68 10.49 8.90 -22.05
C THR A 68 10.16 10.40 -22.07
N THR A 69 11.15 11.24 -21.84
CA THR A 69 11.04 12.71 -21.92
C THR A 69 11.30 13.27 -23.33
N GLY A 70 11.81 12.43 -24.23
CA GLY A 70 12.13 12.76 -25.62
C GLY A 70 12.67 11.54 -26.37
N HIS A 71 13.10 11.72 -27.62
CA HIS A 71 13.71 10.67 -28.44
C HIS A 71 15.16 10.36 -28.00
N PRO A 72 15.70 9.17 -28.32
CA PRO A 72 15.06 8.06 -29.06
C PRO A 72 14.13 7.22 -28.19
N GLU A 73 13.30 6.39 -28.83
CA GLU A 73 12.49 5.36 -28.16
C GLU A 73 13.38 4.40 -27.37
N ARG A 74 12.82 3.85 -26.29
CA ARG A 74 13.51 2.88 -25.44
C ARG A 74 12.62 1.67 -25.19
N TYR A 75 13.23 0.60 -24.71
CA TYR A 75 12.53 -0.61 -24.31
C TYR A 75 12.85 -0.92 -22.86
N VAL A 76 11.82 -1.22 -22.07
CA VAL A 76 11.96 -1.74 -20.71
C VAL A 76 12.06 -3.26 -20.81
N ASP A 77 13.23 -3.82 -20.53
CA ASP A 77 13.53 -5.25 -20.66
C ASP A 77 13.61 -5.99 -19.33
N GLN A 78 13.68 -5.27 -18.21
CA GLN A 78 13.66 -5.85 -16.88
C GLN A 78 12.97 -4.90 -15.88
N PHE A 79 12.20 -5.47 -14.96
CA PHE A 79 11.67 -4.75 -13.81
C PHE A 79 11.76 -5.61 -12.55
N VAL A 80 12.48 -5.11 -11.56
CA VAL A 80 12.62 -5.76 -10.25
C VAL A 80 12.16 -4.79 -9.18
N ASP A 81 11.07 -5.14 -8.50
CA ASP A 81 10.62 -4.42 -7.31
C ASP A 81 11.22 -5.03 -6.05
N ARG A 82 11.55 -4.21 -5.07
CA ARG A 82 12.11 -4.62 -3.77
C ARG A 82 11.24 -4.10 -2.65
N TYR A 83 10.84 -5.01 -1.77
CA TYR A 83 9.96 -4.72 -0.65
C TYR A 83 10.65 -5.00 0.70
N PRO A 84 10.29 -4.28 1.78
CA PRO A 84 10.91 -4.46 3.08
C PRO A 84 10.41 -5.72 3.78
N ALA A 85 11.10 -6.14 4.84
CA ALA A 85 10.83 -7.41 5.53
C ALA A 85 9.42 -7.49 6.16
N THR A 86 8.84 -6.33 6.50
CA THR A 86 7.49 -6.19 7.06
C THR A 86 6.40 -6.37 6.01
N PHE A 87 6.75 -6.55 4.73
CA PHE A 87 5.80 -6.72 3.62
C PHE A 87 5.94 -8.10 2.98
N LYS A 88 4.84 -8.59 2.43
CA LYS A 88 4.78 -9.79 1.60
C LYS A 88 4.06 -9.49 0.30
N TYR A 89 4.63 -9.87 -0.83
CA TYR A 89 3.95 -9.75 -2.12
C TYR A 89 2.67 -10.61 -2.13
N ILE A 90 1.57 -10.05 -2.62
CA ILE A 90 0.30 -10.76 -2.80
C ILE A 90 0.29 -11.37 -4.20
N GLN A 91 0.42 -12.69 -4.29
CA GLN A 91 0.45 -13.41 -5.56
C GLN A 91 -0.77 -13.11 -6.44
N GLY A 92 -0.54 -12.96 -7.75
CA GLY A 92 -1.59 -12.69 -8.73
C GLY A 92 -2.06 -11.23 -8.81
N THR A 93 -1.47 -10.32 -8.03
CA THR A 93 -1.86 -8.90 -8.05
C THR A 93 -1.03 -8.03 -8.98
N ALA A 94 0.02 -8.59 -9.58
CA ALA A 94 0.87 -7.82 -10.47
C ALA A 94 0.18 -7.58 -11.82
N THR A 95 0.21 -6.32 -12.27
CA THR A 95 -0.29 -5.94 -13.60
C THR A 95 0.72 -5.06 -14.32
N VAL A 96 0.70 -5.13 -15.65
CA VAL A 96 1.49 -4.28 -16.53
C VAL A 96 0.53 -3.61 -17.51
N ASN A 97 0.57 -2.29 -17.56
CA ASN A 97 -0.01 -1.51 -18.64
C ASN A 97 1.11 -1.08 -19.59
N ALA A 98 1.16 -1.66 -20.78
CA ALA A 98 2.18 -1.39 -21.79
C ALA A 98 1.56 -1.26 -23.17
N TRP A 99 2.33 -0.70 -24.12
CA TRP A 99 1.90 -0.62 -25.51
C TRP A 99 2.17 -1.92 -26.27
N HIS A 100 1.17 -2.37 -27.03
CA HIS A 100 1.25 -3.48 -27.97
C HIS A 100 0.99 -2.98 -29.40
N LEU A 101 1.70 -3.59 -30.37
CA LEU A 101 1.54 -3.27 -31.80
C LEU A 101 0.09 -3.42 -32.26
N ILE A 102 -0.58 -4.45 -31.77
CA ILE A 102 -2.01 -4.70 -31.98
C ILE A 102 -2.73 -4.43 -30.66
N GLY A 103 -3.72 -3.54 -30.69
CA GLY A 103 -4.54 -3.21 -29.51
C GLY A 103 -4.06 -1.99 -28.71
N GLY A 104 -2.86 -1.46 -28.98
CA GLY A 104 -2.39 -0.23 -28.34
C GLY A 104 -2.01 -0.39 -26.88
N GLN A 105 -2.24 0.64 -26.06
CA GLN A 105 -1.94 0.62 -24.64
C GLN A 105 -2.96 -0.25 -23.89
N LYS A 106 -2.52 -1.31 -23.21
CA LYS A 106 -3.41 -2.26 -22.54
C LYS A 106 -2.83 -2.72 -21.21
N THR A 107 -3.71 -2.93 -20.22
CA THR A 107 -3.36 -3.55 -18.93
C THR A 107 -3.57 -5.05 -18.98
N GLU A 108 -2.58 -5.80 -18.52
CA GLU A 108 -2.56 -7.26 -18.47
C GLU A 108 -2.09 -7.73 -17.11
N SER A 109 -2.68 -8.81 -16.61
CA SER A 109 -2.15 -9.51 -15.42
C SER A 109 -0.89 -10.26 -15.81
N VAL A 110 0.11 -10.23 -14.93
CA VAL A 110 1.39 -10.90 -15.12
C VAL A 110 1.69 -11.78 -13.92
N THR A 111 2.47 -12.84 -14.14
CA THR A 111 2.95 -13.72 -13.08
C THR A 111 4.45 -13.45 -12.88
N PRO A 112 4.82 -12.67 -11.85
CA PRO A 112 6.23 -12.40 -11.57
C PRO A 112 6.93 -13.60 -10.93
N SER A 113 8.26 -13.65 -11.08
CA SER A 113 9.11 -14.49 -10.25
C SER A 113 9.36 -13.78 -8.92
N VAL A 114 9.17 -14.50 -7.80
CA VAL A 114 9.33 -13.94 -6.45
C VAL A 114 10.47 -14.63 -5.75
N ASP A 115 11.44 -13.86 -5.28
CA ASP A 115 12.48 -14.34 -4.37
C ASP A 115 12.20 -13.76 -2.98
N THR A 116 11.72 -14.62 -2.08
CA THR A 116 11.36 -14.21 -0.72
C THR A 116 12.57 -13.95 0.17
N ALA A 117 13.74 -14.53 -0.14
CA ALA A 117 14.96 -14.31 0.62
C ALA A 117 15.58 -12.96 0.24
N ALA A 118 15.65 -12.66 -1.06
CA ALA A 118 16.08 -11.36 -1.57
C ALA A 118 15.01 -10.27 -1.43
N ARG A 119 13.74 -10.66 -1.17
CA ARG A 119 12.54 -9.79 -1.10
C ARG A 119 12.33 -8.99 -2.38
N THR A 120 12.36 -9.71 -3.50
CA THR A 120 12.22 -9.12 -4.83
C THR A 120 11.05 -9.73 -5.60
N VAL A 121 10.34 -8.88 -6.34
CA VAL A 121 9.34 -9.27 -7.33
C VAL A 121 9.88 -8.89 -8.71
N ASN A 122 10.24 -9.89 -9.51
CA ASN A 122 10.75 -9.70 -10.87
C ASN A 122 9.61 -9.92 -11.87
N VAL A 123 9.20 -8.86 -12.56
CA VAL A 123 8.14 -8.93 -13.57
C VAL A 123 8.77 -9.27 -14.92
N PRO A 124 8.37 -10.40 -15.55
CA PRO A 124 8.94 -10.79 -16.84
C PRO A 124 8.61 -9.74 -17.89
N SER A 125 9.60 -9.35 -18.68
CA SER A 125 9.45 -8.46 -19.83
C SER A 125 10.01 -9.10 -21.08
N THR A 126 9.35 -8.85 -22.21
CA THR A 126 9.85 -9.18 -23.56
C THR A 126 10.35 -7.93 -24.30
N GLY A 127 10.53 -6.80 -23.59
CA GLY A 127 10.87 -5.51 -24.15
C GLY A 127 9.64 -4.65 -24.44
N TRP A 128 9.18 -3.88 -23.44
CA TRP A 128 8.06 -2.96 -23.62
C TRP A 128 8.51 -1.61 -24.14
N LEU A 129 7.91 -1.15 -25.23
CA LEU A 129 8.20 0.13 -25.85
C LEU A 129 7.73 1.30 -24.96
N ILE A 130 8.66 2.21 -24.65
CA ILE A 130 8.37 3.56 -24.15
C ILE A 130 8.79 4.58 -25.22
N SER A 131 7.90 5.53 -25.51
CA SER A 131 8.10 6.48 -26.61
C SER A 131 7.35 7.78 -26.35
N PRO A 132 7.95 8.95 -26.67
CA PRO A 132 7.21 10.21 -26.64
C PRO A 132 6.16 10.24 -27.75
N THR A 133 6.35 9.49 -28.84
CA THR A 133 5.39 9.39 -29.93
C THR A 133 4.19 8.55 -29.52
N GLY A 134 3.02 9.20 -29.47
CA GLY A 134 1.80 8.56 -28.99
C GLY A 134 1.81 8.25 -27.49
N SER A 135 2.69 8.91 -26.73
CA SER A 135 2.74 8.88 -25.26
C SER A 135 2.73 7.46 -24.66
N LYS A 136 3.56 6.58 -25.23
CA LYS A 136 3.65 5.18 -24.81
C LYS A 136 4.44 5.08 -23.51
N THR A 137 3.82 4.51 -22.49
CA THR A 137 4.43 4.33 -21.17
C THR A 137 4.35 2.87 -20.74
N VAL A 138 5.10 2.52 -19.70
CA VAL A 138 4.95 1.24 -19.01
C VAL A 138 4.56 1.57 -17.58
N THR A 139 3.40 1.08 -17.14
CA THR A 139 2.96 1.20 -15.75
C THR A 139 2.87 -0.19 -15.14
N ILE A 140 3.57 -0.41 -14.05
CA ILE A 140 3.60 -1.68 -13.33
C ILE A 140 2.98 -1.46 -11.96
N GLU A 141 2.02 -2.29 -11.59
CA GLU A 141 1.42 -2.28 -10.26
C GLU A 141 1.55 -3.65 -9.60
N ALA A 142 1.78 -3.66 -8.29
CA ALA A 142 1.77 -4.86 -7.47
C ALA A 142 1.21 -4.53 -6.08
N GLN A 143 0.54 -5.49 -5.44
CA GLN A 143 0.06 -5.33 -4.07
C GLN A 143 0.92 -6.09 -3.08
N TYR A 144 1.09 -5.50 -1.90
CA TYR A 144 1.85 -6.07 -0.80
C TYR A 144 1.03 -6.03 0.48
N LEU A 145 1.04 -7.12 1.23
CA LEU A 145 0.43 -7.25 2.54
C LEU A 145 1.44 -6.83 3.62
N VAL A 146 1.02 -5.97 4.53
CA VAL A 146 1.79 -5.59 5.72
C VAL A 146 1.62 -6.67 6.78
N ALA A 147 2.71 -7.08 7.43
CA ALA A 147 2.68 -8.01 8.55
C ALA A 147 1.77 -7.49 9.68
N ASP A 148 1.07 -8.39 10.38
CA ASP A 148 0.13 -8.02 11.44
C ASP A 148 0.81 -7.39 12.68
N ASP A 149 2.10 -7.67 12.86
CA ASP A 149 2.96 -7.16 13.93
C ASP A 149 3.86 -5.98 13.47
N ALA A 150 3.60 -5.40 12.30
CA ALA A 150 4.40 -4.29 11.78
C ALA A 150 4.43 -3.10 12.77
N PRO A 151 5.61 -2.55 13.11
CA PRO A 151 5.72 -1.47 14.08
C PRO A 151 5.01 -0.20 13.62
N ILE A 152 4.02 0.24 14.39
CA ILE A 152 3.29 1.50 14.14
C ILE A 152 4.26 2.69 14.24
N GLY A 153 4.10 3.66 13.34
CA GLY A 153 4.95 4.84 13.21
C GLY A 153 6.20 4.62 12.37
N SER A 154 6.48 3.39 11.94
CA SER A 154 7.63 3.10 11.08
C SER A 154 7.38 3.48 9.62
N TYR A 155 8.46 3.88 8.94
CA TYR A 155 8.47 4.15 7.50
C TYR A 155 9.23 3.04 6.79
N GLN A 156 8.65 2.52 5.72
CA GLN A 156 9.09 1.31 5.07
C GLN A 156 9.40 1.64 3.61
N GLU A 157 10.70 1.61 3.26
CA GLU A 157 11.15 1.99 1.92
C GLU A 157 10.85 0.91 0.90
N MET A 158 10.32 1.32 -0.25
CA MET A 158 10.10 0.50 -1.44
C MET A 158 10.99 1.03 -2.56
N SER A 159 11.73 0.15 -3.22
CA SER A 159 12.66 0.53 -4.31
C SER A 159 12.50 -0.38 -5.51
N SER A 160 12.96 0.07 -6.67
CA SER A 160 12.93 -0.75 -7.89
C SER A 160 14.18 -0.55 -8.73
N SER A 161 14.56 -1.61 -9.46
CA SER A 161 15.55 -1.56 -10.53
C SER A 161 14.88 -1.83 -11.87
N ILE A 162 15.22 -1.03 -12.87
CA ILE A 162 14.63 -1.05 -14.19
C ILE A 162 15.76 -1.25 -15.21
N GLY A 163 15.67 -2.32 -15.98
CA GLY A 163 16.49 -2.51 -17.17
C GLY A 163 15.92 -1.68 -18.32
N ILE A 164 16.79 -0.90 -18.96
CA ILE A 164 16.47 -0.16 -20.16
C ILE A 164 17.42 -0.62 -21.25
N SER A 165 16.85 -1.16 -22.33
CA SER A 165 17.64 -1.57 -23.50
C SER A 165 18.52 -0.42 -23.96
N THR A 166 19.75 -0.72 -24.38
CA THR A 166 20.84 0.21 -24.76
C THR A 166 21.52 0.96 -23.61
N PHE A 167 21.06 0.82 -22.37
CA PHE A 167 21.81 1.32 -21.21
C PHE A 167 22.68 0.19 -20.67
N ASN A 168 23.95 0.49 -20.38
CA ASN A 168 24.89 -0.49 -19.82
C ASN A 168 24.67 -0.73 -18.32
N THR A 169 23.72 -0.02 -17.70
CA THR A 169 23.48 -0.04 -16.25
C THR A 169 21.98 0.03 -15.96
N GLU A 170 21.52 -0.73 -14.96
CA GLU A 170 20.16 -0.63 -14.43
C GLU A 170 19.86 0.77 -13.89
N GLN A 171 18.63 1.21 -14.08
CA GLN A 171 18.11 2.45 -13.53
C GLN A 171 17.40 2.16 -12.23
N ASN A 172 17.84 2.82 -11.15
CA ASN A 172 17.30 2.57 -9.82
C ASN A 172 16.42 3.73 -9.37
N ILE A 173 15.34 3.40 -8.67
CA ILE A 173 14.50 4.36 -7.96
C ILE A 173 14.33 3.91 -6.51
N SER A 174 14.57 4.83 -5.59
CA SER A 174 14.47 4.66 -4.14
C SER A 174 13.87 5.92 -3.52
N GLY A 175 13.74 5.96 -2.19
CA GLY A 175 13.17 7.10 -1.47
C GLY A 175 11.65 7.17 -1.53
N VAL A 176 10.97 6.02 -1.72
CA VAL A 176 9.50 5.93 -1.65
C VAL A 176 9.12 5.14 -0.41
N TYR A 177 8.27 5.72 0.44
CA TYR A 177 7.97 5.14 1.74
C TYR A 177 6.47 4.87 1.92
N ALA A 178 6.16 3.74 2.55
CA ALA A 178 4.86 3.47 3.16
C ALA A 178 4.97 3.65 4.68
N LYS A 179 4.07 4.43 5.28
CA LYS A 179 4.02 4.65 6.72
C LYS A 179 3.07 3.65 7.37
N ILE A 180 3.53 2.96 8.41
CA ILE A 180 2.68 2.06 9.18
C ILE A 180 1.88 2.89 10.19
N ARG A 181 0.58 3.04 9.96
CA ARG A 181 -0.34 3.75 10.87
C ARG A 181 -1.02 2.78 11.83
N ALA A 182 -1.63 3.32 12.88
CA ALA A 182 -2.53 2.53 13.72
C ALA A 182 -3.76 2.07 12.92
N LYS A 183 -4.34 0.93 13.31
CA LYS A 183 -5.64 0.47 12.79
C LYS A 183 -6.72 1.47 13.20
N ASN A 184 -7.58 1.84 12.26
CA ASN A 184 -8.81 2.56 12.57
C ASN A 184 -9.81 1.61 13.27
N PRO A 185 -10.81 2.12 14.03
CA PRO A 185 -11.74 1.27 14.79
C PRO A 185 -12.41 0.16 13.98
N GLY A 186 -12.77 0.42 12.71
CA GLY A 186 -13.34 -0.60 11.82
C GLY A 186 -12.36 -1.71 11.43
N GLU A 187 -11.08 -1.39 11.24
CA GLU A 187 -10.01 -2.36 10.92
C GLU A 187 -9.60 -3.17 12.17
N ALA A 188 -9.66 -2.54 13.34
CA ALA A 188 -9.45 -3.20 14.63
C ALA A 188 -10.57 -4.21 14.93
N ALA A 189 -11.83 -3.87 14.67
CA ALA A 189 -12.96 -4.78 14.86
C ALA A 189 -12.90 -6.01 13.92
N ALA A 190 -12.44 -5.81 12.67
CA ALA A 190 -12.28 -6.88 11.69
C ALA A 190 -11.13 -7.86 12.03
N SER A 191 -10.11 -7.41 12.77
CA SER A 191 -9.00 -8.26 13.24
C SER A 191 -9.17 -8.76 14.68
N GLY A 192 -10.04 -8.13 15.47
CA GLY A 192 -10.20 -8.38 16.90
C GLY A 192 -11.15 -9.50 17.29
N SER A 193 -11.92 -10.11 16.38
CA SER A 193 -12.85 -11.19 16.77
C SER A 193 -12.18 -12.56 16.96
N ALA A 194 -10.94 -12.74 16.49
CA ALA A 194 -10.18 -13.98 16.68
C ALA A 194 -9.11 -13.93 17.79
N ASP A 195 -8.71 -12.72 18.22
CA ASP A 195 -7.58 -12.51 19.16
C ASP A 195 -7.95 -11.68 20.41
N LEU A 196 -9.16 -11.11 20.48
CA LEU A 196 -9.72 -10.73 21.78
C LEU A 196 -10.11 -12.02 22.49
N GLY A 197 -9.25 -12.48 23.39
CA GLY A 197 -9.42 -13.65 24.25
C GLY A 197 -10.73 -13.66 25.05
N PHE A 198 -11.84 -13.90 24.35
CA PHE A 198 -13.05 -14.53 24.87
C PHE A 198 -12.95 -16.05 24.68
N GLY A 199 -11.73 -16.59 24.59
CA GLY A 199 -11.46 -17.97 24.92
C GLY A 199 -11.83 -18.15 26.38
N SER A 200 -12.93 -18.85 26.62
CA SER A 200 -13.32 -19.35 27.93
C SER A 200 -12.08 -19.79 28.70
N SER A 201 -11.90 -19.20 29.87
CA SER A 201 -11.03 -19.74 30.90
C SER A 201 -11.62 -21.08 31.36
N ASP A 202 -11.40 -22.13 30.57
CA ASP A 202 -11.69 -23.50 31.00
C ASP A 202 -10.38 -24.17 31.42
N GLY A 203 -9.62 -23.45 32.24
CA GLY A 203 -8.81 -24.02 33.31
C GLY A 203 -9.63 -23.95 34.59
N GLU A 204 -10.42 -24.99 34.83
CA GLU A 204 -11.08 -25.35 36.10
C GLU A 204 -11.87 -24.24 36.83
N GLY A 205 -13.19 -24.21 36.59
CA GLY A 205 -14.16 -23.82 37.64
C GLY A 205 -15.00 -22.54 37.47
N GLY A 206 -15.14 -21.98 36.27
CA GLY A 206 -15.92 -20.75 36.05
C GLY A 206 -17.15 -20.94 35.18
N THR A 207 -18.33 -21.07 35.78
CA THR A 207 -19.62 -20.99 35.07
C THR A 207 -19.85 -19.58 34.52
N GLY A 208 -20.06 -19.44 33.21
CA GLY A 208 -20.89 -18.38 32.66
C GLY A 208 -20.23 -17.45 31.65
N SER A 209 -20.27 -17.83 30.37
CA SER A 209 -20.33 -16.82 29.30
C SER A 209 -21.74 -16.23 29.28
N ALA A 210 -21.90 -15.01 29.81
CA ALA A 210 -23.16 -14.27 29.80
C ALA A 210 -23.66 -13.92 28.38
N GLY A 211 -22.84 -14.14 27.35
CA GLY A 211 -23.18 -13.85 25.96
C GLY A 211 -24.03 -14.92 25.28
N SER A 212 -23.85 -16.21 25.64
CA SER A 212 -24.51 -17.32 24.93
C SER A 212 -25.96 -17.55 25.40
N SER A 213 -26.25 -17.35 26.69
CA SER A 213 -27.61 -17.56 27.24
C SER A 213 -28.63 -16.52 26.76
N ILE A 214 -28.19 -15.30 26.43
CA ILE A 214 -29.06 -14.23 25.90
C ILE A 214 -29.47 -14.50 24.45
N LEU A 215 -28.56 -15.07 23.65
CA LEU A 215 -28.80 -15.36 22.23
C LEU A 215 -29.68 -16.60 22.05
N ASP A 216 -29.53 -17.62 22.90
CA ASP A 216 -30.26 -18.88 22.76
C ASP A 216 -31.64 -18.86 23.44
N ASN A 217 -31.88 -18.02 24.46
CA ASN A 217 -33.19 -17.91 25.10
C ASN A 217 -33.46 -16.52 25.72
N PRO A 218 -33.75 -15.50 24.89
CA PRO A 218 -34.01 -14.14 25.38
C PRO A 218 -35.25 -14.05 26.30
N ALA A 219 -36.21 -14.97 26.16
CA ALA A 219 -37.41 -15.01 27.00
C ALA A 219 -37.13 -15.49 28.43
N GLY A 220 -36.21 -16.45 28.60
CA GLY A 220 -35.79 -16.93 29.93
C GLY A 220 -35.06 -15.85 30.73
N PHE A 221 -34.16 -15.10 30.08
CA PHE A 221 -33.43 -14.01 30.71
C PHE A 221 -34.35 -12.89 31.23
N ILE A 222 -35.37 -12.50 30.46
CA ILE A 222 -36.35 -11.50 30.90
C ILE A 222 -37.19 -12.03 32.07
N SER A 223 -37.52 -13.33 32.09
CA SER A 223 -38.26 -13.96 33.20
C SER A 223 -37.48 -13.98 34.51
N ASP A 224 -36.16 -14.19 34.46
CA ASP A 224 -35.29 -14.20 35.65
C ASP A 224 -35.08 -12.80 36.24
N ILE A 225 -34.98 -11.76 35.39
CA ILE A 225 -34.92 -10.37 35.85
C ILE A 225 -36.23 -9.97 36.55
N ILE A 226 -37.37 -10.29 35.94
CA ILE A 226 -38.68 -9.94 36.51
C ILE A 226 -38.90 -10.68 37.84
N SER A 227 -38.50 -11.95 37.92
CA SER A 227 -38.61 -12.75 39.14
C SER A 227 -37.69 -12.25 40.26
N GLY A 228 -36.46 -11.82 39.93
CA GLY A 228 -35.52 -11.24 40.89
C GLY A 228 -35.97 -9.87 41.44
N VAL A 229 -36.67 -9.06 40.64
CA VAL A 229 -37.22 -7.76 41.07
C VAL A 229 -38.47 -7.95 41.94
N LEU A 230 -39.33 -8.94 41.65
CA LEU A 230 -40.51 -9.24 42.46
C LEU A 230 -40.17 -9.92 43.79
N ALA A 231 -39.11 -10.73 43.85
CA ALA A 231 -38.66 -11.39 45.08
C ALA A 231 -37.96 -10.44 46.08
N ASN A 232 -37.38 -9.34 45.61
CA ASN A 232 -36.73 -8.32 46.46
C ASN A 232 -37.66 -7.15 46.85
N GLY A 233 -38.94 -7.20 46.46
CA GLY A 233 -39.91 -6.12 46.65
C GLY A 233 -41.02 -6.39 47.67
N SER A 234 -40.96 -7.47 48.46
CA SER A 234 -41.93 -7.77 49.53
C SER A 234 -41.31 -7.77 50.92
#